data_AF-A0AA44EMG4-F1
#
_entry.id   AF-A0AA44EMG4-F1
#
_cell.length_a   1.000
_cell.length_b   1.000
_cell.length_c   1.000
_cell.angle_alpha   90.00
_cell.angle_beta   90.00
_cell.angle_gamma   90.00
#
_symmetry.space_group_name_H-M   'P 1'
#
loop_
_entity.id
_entity.type
_entity.pdbx_description
1 polymer ?
#
loop_
_entity_poly.entity_id
_entity_poly.type
_entity_poly.pdbx_seq_one_letter_code
_entity_poly.pdbx_strand_id
1 'polypeptide(L)' 'MDLYVMPWKPDDDVYGEAAGLACDDRVLDLVVTHGDGTFYWEVVDGCDSIACGTATSAAEARRAAETAGRRAFIRAA' A
#
# COMPACT_ATOMS: atom_id res chain seq x y z
N MET A 1 -10.25 9.27 -15.18
CA MET A 1 -9.59 8.88 -13.93
C MET A 1 -8.52 7.87 -14.31
N ASP A 2 -7.30 8.36 -14.51
CA ASP A 2 -6.18 7.51 -14.92
C ASP A 2 -5.40 7.13 -13.66
N LEU A 3 -5.34 5.83 -13.39
CA LEU A 3 -4.58 5.31 -12.27
C LEU A 3 -3.13 5.07 -12.69
N TYR A 4 -2.21 5.78 -12.09
CA TYR A 4 -0.78 5.52 -12.21
C TYR A 4 -0.31 4.60 -11.07
N VAL A 5 0.51 3.61 -11.43
CA VAL A 5 1.06 2.62 -10.49
C VAL A 5 2.57 2.69 -10.52
N MET A 6 3.16 3.06 -9.38
CA MET A 6 4.57 2.86 -9.11
C MET A 6 4.74 1.43 -8.59
N PRO A 7 5.54 0.58 -9.26
CA PRO A 7 5.63 -0.83 -8.91
C PRO A 7 6.32 -1.01 -7.56
N TRP A 8 6.00 -2.12 -6.90
CA TRP A 8 6.66 -2.55 -5.67
C TRP A 8 8.17 -2.62 -5.83
N LYS A 9 8.88 -2.05 -4.86
CA LYS A 9 10.34 -2.12 -4.73
C LYS A 9 10.71 -2.40 -3.27
N PRO A 10 11.84 -3.09 -3.04
CA PRO A 10 12.42 -3.17 -1.71
C PRO A 10 12.62 -1.77 -1.13
N ASP A 11 12.29 -1.63 0.15
CA ASP A 11 12.41 -0.39 0.89
C ASP A 11 12.94 -0.72 2.30
N ASP A 12 14.15 -0.23 2.58
CA ASP A 12 14.86 -0.50 3.81
C ASP A 12 14.28 0.30 5.00
N ASP A 13 13.62 1.43 4.75
CA ASP A 13 13.05 2.28 5.79
C ASP A 13 11.83 1.62 6.45
N VAL A 14 11.15 0.75 5.71
CA VAL A 14 9.97 -0.01 6.18
C VAL A 14 10.28 -1.48 6.46
N TYR A 15 11.55 -1.88 6.35
CA TYR A 15 12.01 -3.27 6.45
C TYR A 15 11.13 -4.22 5.61
N GLY A 16 11.01 -3.93 4.32
CA GLY A 16 10.14 -4.69 3.43
C GLY A 16 10.09 -4.11 2.02
N GLU A 17 8.89 -3.74 1.57
CA GLU A 17 8.66 -3.21 0.23
C GLU A 17 7.59 -2.12 0.21
N ALA A 18 7.75 -1.18 -0.72
CA ALA A 18 6.82 -0.08 -0.94
C ALA A 18 6.44 0.06 -2.41
N ALA A 19 5.22 0.53 -2.65
CA ALA A 19 4.68 0.90 -3.95
C ALA A 19 3.89 2.20 -3.81
N GLY A 20 3.46 2.77 -4.93
CA GLY A 20 2.61 3.95 -4.91
C GLY A 20 1.48 3.86 -5.91
N LEU A 21 0.32 4.41 -5.53
CA LEU A 21 -0.81 4.62 -6.42
C LEU A 21 -1.08 6.11 -6.52
N ALA A 22 -1.20 6.64 -7.72
CA ALA A 22 -1.58 8.03 -7.95
C ALA A 22 -2.80 8.11 -8.86
N CYS A 23 -3.74 8.97 -8.50
CA CYS A 23 -4.95 9.23 -9.25
C CYS A 23 -5.37 10.68 -9.05
N ASP A 24 -5.49 11.42 -10.15
CA ASP A 24 -5.69 12.88 -10.15
C ASP A 24 -4.64 13.56 -9.24
N ASP A 25 -5.05 14.35 -8.25
CA ASP A 25 -4.15 15.10 -7.36
C ASP A 25 -3.77 14.34 -6.08
N ARG A 26 -4.16 13.06 -5.96
CA ARG A 26 -3.98 12.26 -4.75
C ARG A 26 -2.99 11.12 -4.99
N VAL A 27 -2.06 10.96 -4.04
CA VAL A 27 -1.04 9.91 -4.03
C VAL A 27 -1.19 9.11 -2.75
N LEU A 28 -1.16 7.78 -2.88
CA LEU A 28 -1.17 6.85 -1.76
C LEU A 28 0.09 6.01 -1.79
N ASP A 29 0.76 5.91 -0.65
CA ASP A 29 1.87 4.98 -0.46
C ASP A 29 1.31 3.65 0.03
N LEU A 30 1.78 2.57 -0.58
CA LEU A 30 1.46 1.20 -0.17
C LEU A 30 2.72 0.63 0.47
N VAL A 31 2.61 0.21 1.72
CA VAL A 31 3.76 -0.30 2.49
C VAL A 31 3.48 -1.73 2.89
N VAL A 32 4.50 -2.58 2.79
CA VAL A 32 4.52 -3.91 3.38
C VAL A 32 5.79 -4.05 4.21
N THR A 33 5.62 -4.26 5.52
CA THR A 33 6.71 -4.50 6.47
C THR A 33 6.79 -5.99 6.79
N HIS A 34 8.00 -6.54 6.75
CA HIS A 34 8.23 -7.95 7.05
C HIS A 34 8.42 -8.14 8.56
N GLY A 35 7.56 -8.94 9.18
CA GLY A 35 7.75 -9.42 10.55
C GLY A 35 8.15 -10.90 10.58
N ASP A 36 8.28 -11.45 11.78
CA ASP A 36 8.60 -12.87 12.00
C ASP A 36 7.43 -13.77 11.56
N GLY A 37 7.40 -14.12 10.28
CA GLY A 37 6.36 -14.97 9.68
C GLY A 37 5.02 -14.28 9.42
N THR A 38 4.95 -12.97 9.63
CA THR A 38 3.75 -12.14 9.34
C THR A 38 4.15 -10.94 8.49
N PHE A 39 3.27 -10.51 7.59
CA PHE A 39 3.50 -9.38 6.71
C PHE A 39 2.48 -8.30 7.05
N TYR A 40 2.93 -7.23 7.70
CA TYR A 40 2.09 -6.07 7.98
C TYR A 40 1.98 -5.25 6.69
N TRP A 41 0.78 -4.74 6.40
CA TRP A 41 0.57 -3.85 5.27
C TRP A 41 -0.24 -2.63 5.68
N GLU A 42 0.02 -1.52 5.02
CA GLU A 42 -0.76 -0.31 5.16
C GLU A 42 -0.86 0.51 3.88
N VAL A 43 -1.87 1.37 3.84
CA VAL A 43 -2.09 2.39 2.83
C VAL A 43 -1.99 3.74 3.54
N VAL A 44 -1.02 4.54 3.12
CA VAL A 44 -0.73 5.86 3.71
C VAL A 44 -1.15 6.94 2.74
N ASP A 45 -1.81 7.98 3.25
CA ASP A 45 -2.17 9.19 2.54
C ASP A 45 -1.48 10.38 3.22
N GLY A 46 -0.37 10.82 2.65
CA GLY A 46 0.52 11.80 3.28
C GLY A 46 1.16 11.24 4.56
N CYS A 47 0.61 11.57 5.72
CA CYS A 47 1.10 11.09 7.02
C CYS A 47 0.10 10.16 7.75
N ASP A 48 -1.09 9.95 7.17
CA ASP A 48 -2.16 9.21 7.82
C ASP A 48 -2.26 7.79 7.25
N SER A 49 -2.24 6.78 8.13
CA SER A 49 -2.57 5.40 7.76
C SER A 49 -4.09 5.25 7.64
N ILE A 50 -4.59 5.09 6.42
CA ILE A 50 -6.04 5.06 6.13
C ILE A 50 -6.61 3.65 6.03
N ALA A 51 -5.76 2.64 5.89
CA ALA A 51 -6.12 1.23 5.95
C ALA A 51 -4.88 0.39 6.28
N CYS A 52 -5.04 -0.64 7.10
CA CYS A 52 -3.95 -1.55 7.44
C CYS A 52 -4.43 -2.95 7.78
N GLY A 53 -3.49 -3.89 7.88
CA GLY A 53 -3.75 -5.25 8.30
C GLY A 53 -2.50 -6.13 8.28
N THR A 54 -2.72 -7.43 8.46
CA THR A 54 -1.66 -8.45 8.42
C THR A 54 -2.00 -9.55 7.42
N ALA A 55 -0.98 -10.14 6.82
CA ALA A 55 -1.10 -11.28 5.90
C ALA A 55 -0.04 -12.35 6.19
N THR A 56 -0.23 -13.53 5.62
CA THR A 56 0.69 -14.68 5.80
C THR A 56 1.80 -14.76 4.74
N SER A 57 1.75 -13.88 3.75
CA SER A 57 2.79 -13.75 2.72
C SER A 57 2.87 -12.32 2.19
N ALA A 58 4.06 -11.91 1.72
CA ALA A 58 4.25 -10.62 1.06
C ALA A 58 3.32 -10.44 -0.16
N ALA A 59 3.08 -11.49 -0.93
CA ALA A 59 2.18 -11.45 -2.08
C ALA A 59 0.70 -11.23 -1.68
N GLU A 60 0.28 -11.74 -0.52
CA GLU A 60 -1.05 -11.48 0.03
C GLU A 60 -1.14 -10.05 0.59
N ALA A 61 -0.12 -9.61 1.33
CA ALA A 61 -0.02 -8.25 1.87
C ALA A 61 -0.12 -7.18 0.77
N ARG A 62 0.68 -7.32 -0.31
CA ARG A 62 0.65 -6.42 -1.46
C ARG A 62 -0.73 -6.34 -2.12
N ARG A 63 -1.36 -7.50 -2.35
CA ARG A 63 -2.71 -7.57 -2.94
C ARG A 63 -3.75 -6.90 -2.04
N ALA A 64 -3.64 -7.04 -0.73
CA ALA A 64 -4.51 -6.39 0.23
C ALA A 64 -4.33 -4.86 0.20
N ALA A 65 -3.08 -4.37 0.26
CA ALA A 65 -2.76 -2.95 0.16
C ALA A 65 -3.24 -2.33 -1.16
N GLU A 66 -2.97 -2.97 -2.30
CA GLU A 66 -3.46 -2.51 -3.61
C GLU A 66 -4.99 -2.45 -3.67
N THR A 67 -5.67 -3.48 -3.13
CA THR A 67 -7.13 -3.51 -3.09
C THR A 67 -7.68 -2.38 -2.23
N ALA A 68 -7.08 -2.14 -1.07
CA ALA A 68 -7.46 -1.05 -0.17
C ALA A 68 -7.21 0.32 -0.80
N GLY A 69 -6.03 0.54 -1.41
CA GLY A 69 -5.68 1.78 -2.09
C GLY A 69 -6.61 2.09 -3.27
N ARG A 70 -6.91 1.10 -4.12
CA ARG A 70 -7.88 1.28 -5.22
C ARG A 70 -9.28 1.66 -4.70
N ARG A 71 -9.72 1.07 -3.58
CA ARG A 71 -11.00 1.42 -2.95
C ARG A 71 -11.00 2.82 -2.36
N ALA A 72 -9.86 3.30 -1.87
CA ALA A 72 -9.73 4.64 -1.30
C ALA A 72 -9.95 5.74 -2.36
N PHE A 73 -9.56 5.50 -3.62
CA PHE A 73 -9.86 6.42 -4.72
C PHE A 73 -11.35 6.41 -5.11
N ILE A 74 -11.99 5.24 -5.12
CA ILE A 74 -13.44 5.14 -5.46
C ILE A 74 -14.30 5.87 -4.42
N ARG A 75 -13.96 5.80 -3.13
CA ARG A 75 -14.74 6.43 -2.06
C ARG A 75 -14.58 7.96 -1.98
N ALA A 76 -13.56 8.52 -2.63
CA ALA A 76 -13.26 9.95 -2.62
C ALA A 76 -13.81 10.69 -3.85
N ALA A 77 -14.31 9.96 -4.85
CA ALA A 77 -14.98 10.47 -6.05
C ALA A 77 -16.51 10.49 -5.86
#